data_AF-A0A377CDP6-F1
#
_entry.id   AF-A0A377CDP6-F1
#
_cell.length_a   1.000
_cell.length_b   1.000
_cell.length_c   1.000
_cell.angle_alpha   90.00
_cell.angle_beta   90.00
_cell.angle_gamma   90.00
#
_symmetry.space_group_name_H-M   'P 1'
#
loop_
_entity.id
_entity.type
_entity.pdbx_description
1 polymer ?
#
loop_
_entity_poly.entity_id
_entity_poly.type
_entity_poly.pdbx_seq_one_letter_code
_entity_poly.pdbx_strand_id
1 'polypeptide(L)'
;MSKLSSEMKALAKKAGGSFKTVNDRIHITKRFSEHLRALNIQTQRVEQIKVRHIECYIEERLEQDIGLRTLQNEMAALRSVLRQAGRRQVVEHPRLTNKALGVSGASRNGTRRAITPEHYQQVMEKARAEDEGLAAALEIARLMGLRSQEAVQSSQSLKTWLKAIERGETRLKVVFGTKGGRPRYTTLLDAGAVRKAVETPYRLPDSVMAD
;
A
#
# COMPACT_ATOMS: atom_id res chain seq x y z
N MET A 1 0.14 25.07 -5.67
CA MET A 1 0.89 24.46 -4.53
C MET A 1 1.69 25.55 -3.84
N SER A 2 1.79 25.58 -2.49
CA SER A 2 2.70 26.52 -1.79
C SER A 2 4.16 26.21 -2.11
N LYS A 3 5.04 27.21 -1.92
CA LYS A 3 6.50 27.04 -1.95
C LYS A 3 6.95 25.89 -1.02
N LEU A 4 6.39 25.84 0.19
CA LEU A 4 6.64 24.76 1.15
C LEU A 4 6.23 23.38 0.61
N SER A 5 5.02 23.25 0.06
CA SER A 5 4.52 21.99 -0.47
C SER A 5 5.40 21.47 -1.63
N SER A 6 5.84 22.35 -2.53
CA SER A 6 6.75 21.99 -3.61
C SER A 6 8.12 21.54 -3.10
N GLU A 7 8.68 22.24 -2.12
CA GLU A 7 9.96 21.88 -1.49
C GLU A 7 9.88 20.53 -0.77
N MET A 8 8.84 20.32 0.03
CA MET A 8 8.63 19.04 0.73
C MET A 8 8.42 17.88 -0.25
N LYS A 9 7.73 18.10 -1.37
CA LYS A 9 7.59 17.10 -2.45
C LYS A 9 8.95 16.72 -3.04
N ALA A 10 9.83 17.69 -3.29
CA ALA A 10 11.17 17.42 -3.81
C ALA A 10 12.01 16.61 -2.80
N LEU A 11 11.97 16.98 -1.52
CA LEU A 11 12.65 16.26 -0.45
C LEU A 11 12.07 14.85 -0.25
N ALA A 12 10.75 14.68 -0.36
CA ALA A 12 10.10 13.38 -0.28
C ALA A 12 10.58 12.42 -1.38
N LYS A 13 10.79 12.92 -2.60
CA LYS A 13 11.41 12.15 -3.69
C LYS A 13 12.89 11.84 -3.39
N LYS A 14 13.66 12.83 -2.94
CA LYS A 14 15.10 12.68 -2.65
C LYS A 14 15.38 11.67 -1.54
N ALA A 15 14.51 11.59 -0.54
CA ALA A 15 14.61 10.60 0.54
C ALA A 15 14.42 9.14 0.08
N GLY A 16 14.05 8.90 -1.19
CA GLY A 16 14.03 7.57 -1.81
C GLY A 16 12.98 6.61 -1.23
N GLY A 17 13.06 5.35 -1.65
CA GLY A 17 12.12 4.28 -1.32
C GLY A 17 11.35 3.77 -2.55
N SER A 18 10.46 2.79 -2.32
CA SER A 18 9.57 2.30 -3.38
C SER A 18 8.66 3.42 -3.90
N PHE A 19 8.16 3.29 -5.14
CA PHE A 19 7.23 4.26 -5.73
C PHE A 19 6.05 4.59 -4.80
N LYS A 20 5.42 3.56 -4.21
CA LYS A 20 4.34 3.74 -3.24
C LYS A 20 4.78 4.52 -2.01
N THR A 21 5.93 4.19 -1.44
CA THR A 21 6.47 4.91 -0.26
C THR A 21 6.72 6.38 -0.56
N VAL A 22 7.30 6.68 -1.72
CA VAL A 22 7.53 8.07 -2.15
C VAL A 22 6.19 8.78 -2.35
N ASN A 23 5.21 8.14 -2.99
CA ASN A 23 3.89 8.71 -3.21
C ASN A 23 3.16 9.00 -1.89
N ASP A 24 3.12 8.03 -0.96
CA ASP A 24 2.51 8.20 0.36
C ASP A 24 3.15 9.38 1.12
N ARG A 25 4.48 9.47 1.12
CA ARG A 25 5.22 10.58 1.72
C ARG A 25 4.86 11.93 1.09
N ILE A 26 4.72 12.00 -0.24
CA ILE A 26 4.28 13.22 -0.94
C ILE A 26 2.88 13.64 -0.46
N HIS A 27 1.92 12.72 -0.38
CA HIS A 27 0.57 13.03 0.08
C HIS A 27 0.54 13.52 1.54
N ILE A 28 1.32 12.89 2.42
CA ILE A 28 1.43 13.27 3.83
C ILE A 28 2.01 14.69 3.96
N THR A 29 3.11 14.97 3.25
CA THR A 29 3.76 16.29 3.32
C THR A 29 2.93 17.41 2.71
N LYS A 30 2.14 17.09 1.67
CA LYS A 30 1.13 17.99 1.11
C LYS A 30 0.07 18.31 2.17
N ARG A 31 -0.50 17.31 2.82
CA ARG A 31 -1.51 17.47 3.88
C ARG A 31 -0.97 18.33 5.04
N PHE A 32 0.25 18.06 5.49
CA PHE A 32 0.90 18.88 6.51
C PHE A 32 1.05 20.34 6.07
N SER A 33 1.48 20.59 4.83
CA SER A 33 1.60 21.95 4.30
C SER A 33 0.25 22.67 4.20
N GLU A 34 -0.82 21.94 3.89
CA GLU A 34 -2.19 22.45 3.83
C GLU A 34 -2.73 22.78 5.22
N HIS A 35 -2.46 21.92 6.21
CA HIS A 35 -2.78 22.18 7.62
C HIS A 35 -2.14 23.49 8.12
N LEU A 36 -0.84 23.70 7.89
CA LEU A 36 -0.18 24.95 8.30
C LEU A 36 -0.80 26.18 7.66
N ARG A 37 -1.20 26.06 6.39
CA ARG A 37 -1.89 27.15 5.71
C ARG A 37 -3.27 27.41 6.30
N ALA A 38 -4.04 26.37 6.61
CA ALA A 38 -5.37 26.50 7.19
C ALA A 38 -5.34 27.25 8.53
N LEU A 39 -4.27 27.07 9.32
CA LEU A 39 -4.03 27.79 10.56
C LEU A 39 -3.38 29.18 10.38
N ASN A 40 -3.30 29.68 9.14
CA ASN A 40 -2.63 30.94 8.79
C ASN A 40 -1.15 31.01 9.22
N ILE A 41 -0.48 29.85 9.37
CA ILE A 41 0.94 29.78 9.71
C ILE A 41 1.76 30.01 8.43
N GLN A 42 2.42 31.16 8.34
CA GLN A 42 3.20 31.59 7.18
C GLN A 42 4.58 30.89 7.08
N THR A 43 4.58 29.56 6.91
CA THR A 43 5.80 28.78 6.67
C THR A 43 6.00 28.61 5.17
N GLN A 44 7.05 29.21 4.61
CA GLN A 44 7.37 29.12 3.18
C GLN A 44 8.46 28.08 2.86
N ARG A 45 9.31 27.76 3.85
CA ARG A 45 10.48 26.90 3.71
C ARG A 45 10.51 25.82 4.78
N VAL A 46 11.06 24.65 4.45
CA VAL A 46 11.19 23.54 5.40
C VAL A 46 12.04 23.90 6.63
N GLU A 47 13.01 24.79 6.48
CA GLU A 47 13.84 25.31 7.57
C GLU A 47 13.05 26.07 8.65
N GLN A 48 11.90 26.65 8.28
CA GLN A 48 11.03 27.40 9.18
C GLN A 48 10.08 26.48 9.98
N ILE A 49 10.04 25.17 9.68
CA ILE A 49 9.22 24.21 10.42
C ILE A 49 9.75 24.08 11.85
N LYS A 50 8.88 24.35 12.82
CA LYS A 50 9.15 24.23 14.26
C LYS A 50 8.49 22.97 14.83
N VAL A 51 8.98 22.51 15.97
CA VAL A 51 8.43 21.37 16.73
C VAL A 51 6.92 21.53 16.93
N ARG A 52 6.47 22.70 17.40
CA ARG A 52 5.05 23.04 17.60
C ARG A 52 4.16 22.89 16.37
N HIS A 53 4.71 23.06 15.16
CA HIS A 53 3.92 22.92 13.92
C HIS A 53 3.56 21.45 13.69
N ILE A 54 4.45 20.53 14.08
CA ILE A 54 4.23 19.09 13.95
C ILE A 54 3.33 18.59 15.08
N GLU A 55 3.48 19.11 16.30
CA GLU A 55 2.57 18.81 17.42
C GLU A 55 1.14 19.20 17.08
N CYS A 56 0.92 20.46 16.70
CA CYS A 56 -0.41 20.97 16.33
C CYS A 56 -1.03 20.17 15.18
N TYR A 57 -0.21 19.74 14.20
CA TYR A 57 -0.67 18.84 13.15
C TYR A 57 -1.12 17.49 13.72
N ILE A 58 -0.35 16.86 14.60
CA ILE A 58 -0.73 15.55 15.16
C ILE A 58 -1.93 15.66 16.10
N GLU A 59 -2.05 16.75 16.86
CA GLU A 59 -3.20 17.06 17.70
C GLU A 59 -4.50 17.14 16.86
N GLU A 60 -4.53 17.94 15.80
CA GLU A 60 -5.70 18.00 14.89
C GLU A 60 -6.03 16.63 14.29
N ARG A 61 -5.00 15.84 13.94
CA ARG A 61 -5.22 14.51 13.36
C ARG A 61 -5.75 13.50 14.38
N LEU A 62 -5.42 13.67 15.66
CA LEU A 62 -6.03 12.91 16.76
C LEU A 62 -7.49 13.31 16.97
N GLU A 63 -7.80 14.61 16.92
CA GLU A 63 -9.18 15.14 16.99
C GLU A 63 -10.07 14.63 15.83
N GLN A 64 -9.46 14.33 14.68
CA GLN A 64 -10.12 13.70 13.53
C GLN A 64 -10.27 12.17 13.65
N ASP A 65 -10.03 11.59 14.83
CA ASP A 65 -10.10 10.15 15.11
C ASP A 65 -9.23 9.29 14.17
N ILE A 66 -8.11 9.84 13.69
CA ILE A 66 -7.22 9.12 12.79
C ILE A 66 -6.49 8.03 13.56
N GLY A 67 -6.60 6.79 13.07
CA GLY A 67 -5.99 5.64 13.71
C GLY A 67 -4.48 5.80 13.98
N LEU A 68 -4.04 5.41 15.18
CA LEU A 68 -2.67 5.62 15.67
C LEU A 68 -1.58 5.10 14.72
N ARG A 69 -1.81 3.98 14.02
CA ARG A 69 -0.83 3.46 13.04
C ARG A 69 -0.67 4.41 11.84
N THR A 70 -1.75 5.04 11.40
CA THR A 70 -1.70 6.05 10.34
C THR A 70 -0.90 7.25 10.80
N LEU A 71 -1.12 7.75 12.02
CA LEU A 71 -0.34 8.85 12.60
C LEU A 71 1.15 8.51 12.76
N GLN A 72 1.47 7.28 13.16
CA GLN A 72 2.85 6.79 13.20
C GLN A 72 3.51 6.79 11.81
N ASN A 73 2.77 6.41 10.77
CA ASN A 73 3.25 6.47 9.38
C ASN A 73 3.43 7.92 8.90
N GLU A 74 2.50 8.81 9.25
CA GLU A 74 2.59 10.25 8.98
C GLU A 74 3.85 10.85 9.63
N MET A 75 4.07 10.56 10.91
CA MET A 75 5.30 10.96 11.61
C MET A 75 6.56 10.38 10.98
N ALA A 76 6.57 9.10 10.59
CA ALA A 76 7.71 8.50 9.91
C ALA A 76 8.04 9.22 8.58
N ALA A 77 7.01 9.58 7.80
CA ALA A 77 7.15 10.34 6.56
C ALA A 77 7.70 11.75 6.82
N LEU A 78 7.13 12.49 7.78
CA LEU A 78 7.60 13.83 8.15
C LEU A 78 9.05 13.80 8.64
N ARG A 79 9.41 12.86 9.53
CA ARG A 79 10.79 12.69 10.01
C ARG A 79 11.76 12.40 8.86
N SER A 80 11.36 11.58 7.88
CA SER A 80 12.18 11.28 6.71
C SER A 80 12.46 12.53 5.87
N VAL A 81 11.44 13.35 5.61
CA VAL A 81 11.60 14.61 4.85
C VAL A 81 12.43 15.63 5.61
N LEU A 82 12.17 15.82 6.90
CA LEU A 82 12.89 16.78 7.73
C LEU A 82 14.37 16.39 7.89
N ARG A 83 14.67 15.10 8.08
CA ARG A 83 16.06 14.61 8.07
C ARG A 83 16.74 14.87 6.73
N GLN A 84 16.05 14.64 5.62
CA GLN A 84 16.57 14.91 4.27
C GLN A 84 16.87 16.40 4.05
N ALA A 85 16.16 17.29 4.74
CA ALA A 85 16.37 18.73 4.75
C ALA A 85 17.40 19.21 5.80
N GLY A 86 18.10 18.30 6.49
CA GLY A 86 19.07 18.65 7.53
C GLY A 86 18.46 19.08 8.86
N ARG A 87 17.14 18.95 9.05
CA ARG A 87 16.41 19.36 10.27
C ARG A 87 16.42 18.28 11.37
N ARG A 88 17.57 17.68 11.65
CA ARG A 88 17.71 16.59 12.66
C ARG A 88 17.29 17.03 14.06
N GLN A 89 17.66 18.24 14.47
CA GLN A 89 17.31 18.85 15.74
C GLN A 89 15.80 18.97 15.98
N VAL A 90 15.01 19.16 14.92
CA VAL A 90 13.55 19.17 15.04
C VAL A 90 13.04 17.74 15.23
N VAL A 91 13.52 16.80 14.41
CA VAL A 91 13.08 15.41 14.40
C VAL A 91 13.41 14.66 15.69
N GLU A 92 14.56 14.96 16.30
CA GLU A 92 15.06 14.31 17.52
C GLU A 92 14.58 15.00 18.79
N HIS A 93 13.76 16.05 18.66
CA HIS A 93 13.23 16.77 19.82
C HIS A 93 12.38 15.83 20.71
N PRO A 94 12.55 15.82 22.05
CA PRO A 94 11.83 14.92 22.96
C PRO A 94 10.30 14.97 22.83
N ARG A 95 9.77 16.16 22.50
CA ARG A 95 8.34 16.40 22.24
C ARG A 95 7.79 15.71 21.00
N LEU A 96 8.64 15.32 20.04
CA LEU A 96 8.20 14.62 18.82
C LEU A 96 8.37 13.10 18.88
N THR A 97 8.56 12.54 20.09
CA THR A 97 8.48 11.09 20.28
C THR A 97 7.04 10.61 20.16
N ASN A 98 6.83 9.35 19.75
CA ASN A 98 5.47 8.80 19.64
C ASN A 98 4.72 8.82 20.98
N LYS A 99 5.46 8.68 22.10
CA LYS A 99 4.89 8.76 23.45
C LYS A 99 4.45 10.19 23.79
N ALA A 100 5.32 11.19 23.54
CA ALA A 100 4.99 12.59 23.81
C ALA A 100 3.82 13.10 22.97
N LEU A 101 3.69 12.61 21.74
CA LEU A 101 2.60 12.95 20.83
C LEU A 101 1.30 12.15 21.07
N GLY A 102 1.25 11.26 22.07
CA GLY A 102 0.06 10.43 22.32
C GLY A 102 -0.24 9.35 21.27
N VAL A 103 0.68 9.09 20.34
CA VAL A 103 0.51 8.13 19.23
C VAL A 103 1.21 6.78 19.47
N SER A 104 1.56 6.47 20.73
CA SER A 104 2.08 5.15 21.12
C SER A 104 0.99 4.08 21.22
N GLY A 105 1.36 2.80 21.31
CA GLY A 105 0.40 1.71 21.59
C GLY A 105 -0.40 1.18 20.39
N ALA A 106 -0.14 1.63 19.17
CA ALA A 106 -0.83 1.13 17.98
C ALA A 106 -0.62 -0.39 17.78
N SER A 107 -1.71 -1.16 17.79
CA SER A 107 -1.68 -2.60 17.53
C SER A 107 -1.16 -2.94 16.13
N ARG A 108 -0.43 -4.06 16.03
CA ARG A 108 -0.06 -4.65 14.73
C ARG A 108 -1.10 -5.65 14.23
N ASN A 109 -2.05 -6.04 15.07
CA ASN A 109 -3.12 -6.94 14.65
C ASN A 109 -4.05 -6.19 13.70
N GLY A 110 -4.22 -6.74 12.50
CA GLY A 110 -5.17 -6.21 11.55
C GLY A 110 -6.61 -6.46 12.01
N THR A 111 -7.54 -5.64 11.55
CA THR A 111 -8.98 -5.79 11.81
C THR A 111 -9.67 -6.71 10.80
N ARG A 112 -8.95 -7.13 9.75
CA ARG A 112 -9.50 -7.97 8.67
C ARG A 112 -9.76 -9.39 9.17
N ARG A 113 -10.92 -9.92 8.82
CA ARG A 113 -11.34 -11.30 9.10
C ARG A 113 -11.26 -12.14 7.83
N ALA A 114 -11.22 -13.47 7.99
CA ALA A 114 -11.32 -14.39 6.86
C ALA A 114 -12.68 -14.22 6.17
N ILE A 115 -12.67 -14.24 4.84
CA ILE A 115 -13.89 -14.17 4.01
C ILE A 115 -14.64 -15.50 4.17
N THR A 116 -15.94 -15.43 4.44
CA THR A 116 -16.78 -16.64 4.51
C THR A 116 -17.06 -17.21 3.12
N PRO A 117 -17.33 -18.52 2.99
CA PRO A 117 -17.68 -19.13 1.71
C PRO A 117 -18.89 -18.45 1.03
N GLU A 118 -19.89 -18.06 1.81
CA GLU A 118 -21.13 -17.44 1.32
C GLU A 118 -20.86 -16.05 0.74
N HIS A 119 -20.07 -15.24 1.45
CA HIS A 119 -19.70 -13.91 0.95
C HIS A 119 -18.82 -14.01 -0.30
N TYR A 120 -17.91 -14.98 -0.33
CA TYR A 120 -17.09 -15.23 -1.51
C TYR A 120 -17.97 -15.59 -2.72
N GLN A 121 -18.96 -16.46 -2.55
CA GLN A 121 -19.88 -16.86 -3.62
C GLN A 121 -20.66 -15.66 -4.19
N GLN A 122 -21.20 -14.79 -3.31
CA GLN A 122 -21.89 -13.57 -3.74
C GLN A 122 -20.99 -12.62 -4.53
N VAL A 123 -19.72 -12.50 -4.15
CA VAL A 123 -18.73 -11.69 -4.88
C VAL A 123 -18.40 -12.32 -6.24
N MET A 124 -18.25 -13.64 -6.29
CA MET A 124 -17.97 -14.36 -7.53
C MET A 124 -19.11 -14.26 -8.54
N GLU A 125 -20.37 -14.29 -8.10
CA GLU A 125 -21.53 -14.09 -8.97
C GLU A 125 -21.53 -12.71 -9.62
N LYS A 126 -21.25 -11.67 -8.82
CA LYS A 126 -21.11 -10.30 -9.35
C LYS A 126 -19.93 -10.16 -10.30
N ALA A 127 -18.78 -10.72 -9.92
CA ALA A 127 -17.59 -10.68 -10.76
C ALA A 127 -17.82 -11.31 -12.13
N ARG A 128 -18.46 -12.49 -12.18
CA ARG A 128 -18.78 -13.16 -13.46
C ARG A 128 -19.76 -12.39 -14.32
N ALA A 129 -20.70 -11.67 -13.70
CA ALA A 129 -21.65 -10.84 -14.44
C ALA A 129 -20.99 -9.57 -15.01
N GLU A 130 -19.90 -9.11 -14.39
CA GLU A 130 -19.17 -7.90 -14.79
C GLU A 130 -18.06 -8.21 -15.80
N ASP A 131 -17.18 -9.16 -15.48
CA ASP A 131 -16.06 -9.56 -16.34
C ASP A 131 -15.54 -10.97 -15.98
N GLU A 132 -15.33 -11.81 -16.99
CA GLU A 132 -14.81 -13.16 -16.81
C GLU A 132 -13.34 -13.16 -16.33
N GLY A 133 -12.54 -12.18 -16.76
CA GLY A 133 -11.16 -12.01 -16.33
C GLY A 133 -11.06 -11.68 -14.83
N LEU A 134 -11.92 -10.81 -14.33
CA LEU A 134 -12.06 -10.46 -12.91
C LEU A 134 -12.42 -11.70 -12.08
N ALA A 135 -13.43 -12.46 -12.52
CA ALA A 135 -13.82 -13.69 -11.85
C ALA A 135 -12.67 -14.69 -11.76
N ALA A 136 -11.93 -14.88 -12.86
CA ALA A 136 -10.77 -15.75 -12.89
C ALA A 136 -9.65 -15.26 -11.97
N ALA A 137 -9.35 -13.95 -11.96
CA ALA A 137 -8.34 -13.36 -11.07
C ALA A 137 -8.70 -13.55 -9.58
N LEU A 138 -9.98 -13.41 -9.21
CA LEU A 138 -10.46 -13.65 -7.86
C LEU A 138 -10.35 -15.12 -7.45
N GLU A 139 -10.70 -16.05 -8.34
CA GLU A 139 -10.60 -17.49 -8.09
C GLU A 139 -9.14 -17.92 -7.89
N ILE A 140 -8.25 -17.50 -8.77
CA ILE A 140 -6.80 -17.75 -8.65
C ILE A 140 -6.27 -17.14 -7.36
N ALA A 141 -6.67 -15.91 -7.01
CA ALA A 141 -6.24 -15.25 -5.79
C ALA A 141 -6.67 -16.03 -4.53
N ARG A 142 -7.89 -16.56 -4.53
CA ARG A 142 -8.45 -17.34 -3.43
C ARG A 142 -7.71 -18.66 -3.23
N LEU A 143 -7.40 -19.36 -4.32
CA LEU A 143 -6.74 -20.67 -4.30
C LEU A 143 -5.24 -20.56 -3.96
N MET A 144 -4.57 -19.53 -4.48
CA MET A 144 -3.11 -19.37 -4.36
C MET A 144 -2.67 -18.41 -3.26
N GLY A 145 -3.61 -17.74 -2.59
CA GLY A 145 -3.31 -16.73 -1.55
C GLY A 145 -2.53 -15.54 -2.11
N LEU A 146 -2.96 -15.02 -3.26
CA LEU A 146 -2.31 -13.88 -3.91
C LEU A 146 -2.69 -12.57 -3.22
N ARG A 147 -1.74 -11.62 -3.18
CA ARG A 147 -2.06 -10.22 -2.86
C ARG A 147 -2.85 -9.60 -4.02
N SER A 148 -3.65 -8.58 -3.74
CA SER A 148 -4.48 -7.92 -4.77
C SER A 148 -3.69 -7.54 -6.03
N GLN A 149 -2.49 -6.98 -5.88
CA GLN A 149 -1.65 -6.64 -7.03
C GLN A 149 -1.05 -7.87 -7.75
N GLU A 150 -0.75 -8.94 -7.01
CA GLU A 150 -0.29 -10.22 -7.59
C GLU A 150 -1.43 -10.87 -8.41
N ALA A 151 -2.69 -10.75 -7.94
CA ALA A 151 -3.87 -11.24 -8.63
C ALA A 151 -4.18 -10.46 -9.91
N VAL A 152 -4.18 -9.13 -9.85
CA VAL A 152 -4.40 -8.29 -11.05
C VAL A 152 -3.34 -8.53 -12.13
N GLN A 153 -2.09 -8.83 -11.73
CA GLN A 153 -1.01 -9.09 -12.68
C GLN A 153 -0.80 -10.60 -12.98
N SER A 154 -1.71 -11.48 -12.55
CA SER A 154 -1.52 -12.93 -12.70
C SER A 154 -1.63 -13.40 -14.15
N SER A 155 -2.34 -12.64 -14.99
CA SER A 155 -2.47 -12.89 -16.44
C SER A 155 -1.11 -13.14 -17.12
N GLN A 156 -0.08 -12.38 -16.70
CA GLN A 156 1.29 -12.49 -17.20
C GLN A 156 2.00 -13.80 -16.82
N SER A 157 1.48 -14.55 -15.86
CA SER A 157 2.08 -15.80 -15.36
C SER A 157 1.32 -17.07 -15.76
N LEU A 158 0.10 -16.97 -16.30
CA LEU A 158 -0.80 -18.12 -16.50
C LEU A 158 -0.13 -19.27 -17.26
N LYS A 159 0.51 -18.98 -18.40
CA LYS A 159 1.21 -19.97 -19.23
C LYS A 159 2.34 -20.67 -18.49
N THR A 160 3.12 -19.92 -17.69
CA THR A 160 4.25 -20.45 -16.92
C THR A 160 3.74 -21.32 -15.77
N TRP A 161 2.67 -20.90 -15.10
CA TRP A 161 2.03 -21.66 -14.04
C TRP A 161 1.40 -22.96 -14.55
N LEU A 162 0.72 -22.93 -15.69
CA LEU A 162 0.14 -24.12 -16.31
C LEU A 162 1.21 -25.18 -16.60
N LYS A 163 2.33 -24.78 -17.24
CA LYS A 163 3.47 -25.68 -17.49
C LYS A 163 4.09 -26.25 -16.21
N ALA A 164 4.20 -25.44 -15.16
CA ALA A 164 4.72 -25.91 -13.88
C ALA A 164 3.80 -26.96 -13.25
N ILE A 165 2.48 -26.74 -13.30
CA ILE A 165 1.48 -27.71 -12.83
C ILE A 165 1.54 -29.01 -13.65
N GLU A 166 1.66 -28.92 -14.97
CA GLU A 166 1.79 -30.10 -15.86
C GLU A 166 3.04 -30.94 -15.56
N ARG A 167 4.13 -30.30 -15.11
CA ARG A 167 5.34 -30.98 -14.65
C ARG A 167 5.21 -31.57 -13.24
N GLY A 168 4.06 -31.41 -12.59
CA GLY A 168 3.83 -31.89 -11.22
C GLY A 168 4.45 -31.02 -10.13
N GLU A 169 4.77 -29.75 -10.42
CA GLU A 169 5.27 -28.85 -9.38
C GLU A 169 4.21 -28.55 -8.32
N THR A 170 4.58 -28.67 -7.04
CA THR A 170 3.69 -28.40 -5.90
C THR A 170 3.74 -26.94 -5.45
N ARG A 171 4.59 -26.12 -6.08
CA ARG A 171 4.80 -24.71 -5.74
C ARG A 171 4.94 -23.88 -7.00
N LEU A 172 4.30 -22.72 -7.03
CA LEU A 172 4.37 -21.80 -8.16
C LEU A 172 5.13 -20.53 -7.79
N LYS A 173 5.96 -20.06 -8.72
CA LYS A 173 6.71 -18.81 -8.58
C LYS A 173 5.84 -17.62 -8.98
N VAL A 174 5.59 -16.71 -8.05
CA VAL A 174 4.92 -15.43 -8.26
C VAL A 174 5.98 -14.35 -8.42
N VAL A 175 5.98 -13.67 -9.57
CA VAL A 175 6.97 -12.65 -9.94
C VAL A 175 6.32 -11.27 -10.06
N PHE A 176 5.19 -11.19 -10.77
CA PHE A 176 4.47 -9.95 -11.01
C PHE A 176 3.61 -9.53 -9.82
N GLY A 177 3.43 -8.21 -9.66
CA GLY A 177 2.70 -7.61 -8.55
C GLY A 177 3.32 -7.80 -7.15
N THR A 178 4.50 -8.41 -7.06
CA THR A 178 5.15 -8.69 -5.77
C THR A 178 5.65 -7.42 -5.09
N LYS A 179 5.53 -7.40 -3.75
CA LYS A 179 5.96 -6.26 -2.95
C LYS A 179 7.47 -6.04 -3.09
N GLY A 180 7.85 -4.85 -3.60
CA GLY A 180 9.25 -4.49 -3.79
C GLY A 180 9.95 -5.27 -4.91
N GLY A 181 9.19 -5.89 -5.82
CA GLY A 181 9.72 -6.67 -6.94
C GLY A 181 10.43 -7.95 -6.52
N ARG A 182 10.20 -8.42 -5.28
CA ARG A 182 10.83 -9.63 -4.75
C ARG A 182 9.97 -10.84 -5.05
N PRO A 183 10.41 -11.76 -5.94
CA PRO A 183 9.64 -12.96 -6.26
C PRO A 183 9.44 -13.83 -5.02
N ARG A 184 8.33 -14.55 -4.99
CA ARG A 184 8.04 -15.53 -3.93
C ARG A 184 7.43 -16.79 -4.51
N TYR A 185 7.43 -17.85 -3.73
CA TYR A 185 6.67 -19.06 -4.05
C TYR A 185 5.35 -19.09 -3.28
N THR A 186 4.35 -19.72 -3.88
CA THR A 186 3.13 -20.14 -3.21
C THR A 186 2.98 -21.66 -3.33
N THR A 187 2.40 -22.29 -2.30
CA THR A 187 2.19 -23.75 -2.26
C THR A 187 0.80 -24.05 -2.80
N LEU A 188 0.69 -25.05 -3.69
CA LEU A 188 -0.59 -25.50 -4.22
C LEU A 188 -1.25 -26.44 -3.22
N LEU A 189 -2.33 -25.97 -2.60
CA LEU A 189 -3.14 -26.80 -1.70
C LEU A 189 -4.03 -27.78 -2.49
N ASP A 190 -4.52 -27.33 -3.64
CA ASP A 190 -5.28 -28.13 -4.60
C ASP A 190 -4.79 -27.81 -6.02
N ALA A 191 -3.90 -28.65 -6.54
CA ALA A 191 -3.34 -28.46 -7.87
C ALA A 191 -4.38 -28.61 -9.00
N GLY A 192 -5.41 -29.44 -8.79
CA GLY A 192 -6.49 -29.64 -9.77
C GLY A 192 -7.38 -28.41 -9.89
N ALA A 193 -7.80 -27.85 -8.75
CA ALA A 193 -8.58 -26.61 -8.73
C ALA A 193 -7.77 -25.44 -9.30
N VAL A 194 -6.49 -25.30 -8.94
CA VAL A 194 -5.63 -24.23 -9.47
C VAL A 194 -5.42 -24.40 -10.98
N ARG A 195 -5.21 -25.61 -11.48
CA ARG A 195 -5.11 -25.87 -12.92
C ARG A 195 -6.36 -25.39 -13.65
N LYS A 196 -7.55 -25.78 -13.17
CA LYS A 196 -8.82 -25.37 -13.76
C LYS A 196 -8.98 -23.85 -13.76
N ALA A 197 -8.66 -23.19 -12.64
CA ALA A 197 -8.75 -21.74 -12.51
C ALA A 197 -7.76 -20.99 -13.42
N VAL A 198 -6.59 -21.56 -13.71
CA VAL A 198 -5.59 -20.97 -14.62
C VAL A 198 -5.93 -21.24 -16.09
N GLU A 199 -6.51 -22.39 -16.42
CA GLU A 199 -6.89 -22.74 -17.80
C GLU A 199 -8.05 -21.91 -18.33
N THR A 200 -9.05 -21.59 -17.51
CA THR A 200 -10.23 -20.80 -17.91
C THR A 200 -9.84 -19.46 -18.53
N PRO A 201 -9.09 -18.56 -17.86
CA PRO A 201 -8.67 -17.29 -18.44
C PRO A 201 -7.64 -17.45 -19.55
N TYR A 202 -6.84 -18.53 -19.55
CA TYR A 202 -5.89 -18.80 -20.65
C TYR A 202 -6.60 -19.06 -21.99
N ARG A 203 -7.86 -19.52 -21.95
CA ARG A 203 -8.67 -19.76 -23.16
C ARG A 203 -9.49 -18.54 -23.59
N LEU A 204 -9.52 -17.48 -22.80
CA LEU A 204 -10.18 -16.23 -23.18
C LEU A 204 -9.31 -15.49 -24.21
N PRO A 205 -9.90 -14.91 -25.28
CA PRO A 205 -9.13 -14.14 -26.26
C PRO A 205 -8.45 -12.95 -25.59
N ASP A 206 -7.24 -12.60 -26.06
CA ASP A 206 -6.37 -11.56 -25.48
C ASP A 206 -7.06 -10.19 -25.33
N SER A 207 -8.14 -9.93 -26.08
CA SER A 207 -8.96 -8.71 -26.00
C SER A 207 -9.78 -8.56 -24.71
N VAL A 208 -9.99 -9.62 -23.93
CA VAL A 208 -10.79 -9.59 -22.69
C VAL A 208 -9.89 -9.42 -21.44
N MET A 209 -8.58 -9.67 -21.58
CA MET A 209 -7.64 -9.70 -20.45
C MET A 209 -6.83 -8.41 -20.29
N ALA A 210 -7.10 -7.38 -21.13
CA ALA A 210 -6.23 -6.21 -21.31
C ALA A 210 -6.81 -4.86 -20.87
N ASP A 211 -8.05 -4.81 -20.37
CA ASP A 211 -8.70 -3.57 -19.92
C ASP A 211 -8.70 -3.40 -18.38
#